data_AF-A0AA35WMX8-F1
#
_entry.id   AF-A0AA35WMX8-F1
#
_cell.length_a   1.000
_cell.length_b   1.000
_cell.length_c   1.000
_cell.angle_alpha   90.00
_cell.angle_beta   90.00
_cell.angle_gamma   90.00
#
_symmetry.space_group_name_H-M   'P 1'
#
loop_
_entity.id
_entity.type
_entity.pdbx_description
1 polymer ?
#
loop_
_entity_poly.entity_id
_entity_poly.type
_entity_poly.pdbx_seq_one_letter_code
_entity_poly.pdbx_strand_id
1 'polypeptide(L)' 'MMSASLDVEVCSAQDVVAADPTGKSDPYCLVSLAGSSEPTFRTETCLATLNPVWNQSFTFPPSSLTPFIHST' A
#
# COMPACT_ATOMS: atom_id res chain seq x y z
N MET A 1 -0.08 0.44 28.78
CA MET A 1 0.05 -0.47 27.62
C MET A 1 0.53 0.37 26.46
N MET A 2 1.69 0.07 25.88
CA MET A 2 2.17 0.80 24.70
C MET A 2 1.44 0.24 23.47
N SER A 3 0.60 1.05 22.85
CA SER A 3 -0.05 0.73 21.58
C SER A 3 0.84 1.25 20.45
N ALA A 4 1.48 0.35 19.70
CA ALA A 4 2.29 0.70 18.53
C ALA A 4 1.44 0.61 17.26
N SER A 5 1.54 1.60 16.38
CA SER A 5 0.99 1.58 15.02
C SER A 5 2.09 1.34 14.00
N LEU A 6 1.72 0.88 12.80
CA LEU A 6 2.62 0.82 11.65
C LEU A 6 2.16 1.83 10.60
N ASP A 7 2.98 2.85 10.39
CA ASP A 7 2.76 3.86 9.35
C ASP A 7 3.55 3.49 8.10
N VAL A 8 2.88 3.51 6.95
CA VAL A 8 3.43 3.16 5.64
C VAL A 8 3.16 4.31 4.69
N GLU A 9 4.19 4.86 4.08
CA GLU A 9 4.08 5.85 3.01
C GLU A 9 4.48 5.23 1.67
N VAL A 10 3.59 5.29 0.69
CA VAL A 10 3.90 4.94 -0.70
C VAL A 10 4.29 6.23 -1.42
N CYS A 11 5.60 6.42 -1.61
CA CYS A 11 6.12 7.67 -2.18
C CYS A 11 6.00 7.69 -3.72
N SER A 12 6.76 6.84 -4.41
CA SER A 12 6.88 6.86 -5.87
C SER A 12 7.42 5.55 -6.43
N ALA A 13 7.25 5.33 -7.73
CA ALA A 13 7.95 4.29 -8.48
C ALA A 13 8.64 4.90 -9.71
N GLN A 14 9.59 4.16 -10.29
CA GLN A 14 10.31 4.56 -11.50
C GLN A 14 10.32 3.43 -12.52
N ASP A 15 10.29 3.80 -13.79
CA ASP A 15 10.37 2.89 -14.95
C ASP A 15 9.37 1.72 -14.87
N VAL A 16 8.13 2.03 -14.46
CA VAL A 16 7.03 1.08 -14.52
C VAL A 16 6.84 0.60 -15.96
N VAL A 17 6.51 -0.68 -16.14
CA VAL A 17 6.26 -1.26 -17.46
C VAL A 17 5.14 -0.49 -18.16
N ALA A 18 5.37 -0.09 -19.41
CA ALA A 18 4.33 0.46 -20.28
C ALA A 18 3.35 -0.66 -20.68
N ALA A 19 2.16 -0.63 -20.09
CA ALA A 19 1.12 -1.63 -20.32
C ALA A 19 0.10 -1.18 -21.38
N ASP A 20 0.00 0.13 -21.63
CA ASP A 20 -0.98 0.70 -22.55
C ASP A 20 -0.39 1.01 -23.93
N PRO A 21 -1.21 1.01 -25.00
CA PRO A 21 -0.77 1.36 -26.36
C PRO A 21 -0.16 2.77 -26.49
N THR A 22 -0.43 3.65 -25.52
CA THR A 22 0.14 4.99 -25.42
C THR A 22 1.64 4.99 -25.07
N GLY A 23 2.22 3.83 -24.76
CA GLY A 23 3.58 3.71 -24.24
C GLY A 23 3.70 4.15 -22.78
N LYS A 24 2.56 4.23 -22.07
CA LYS A 24 2.45 4.59 -20.65
C LYS A 24 1.63 3.53 -19.90
N SER A 25 1.32 3.82 -18.64
CA SER A 25 0.47 3.03 -17.76
C SER A 25 -0.31 3.95 -16.83
N ASP A 26 -1.35 3.40 -16.19
CA ASP A 26 -2.10 4.04 -15.10
C ASP A 26 -1.81 3.36 -13.74
N PRO A 27 -0.58 3.47 -13.19
CA PRO A 27 -0.17 2.70 -12.01
C PRO A 27 -0.88 3.13 -10.71
N TYR A 28 -1.10 2.14 -9.83
CA TYR A 28 -1.50 2.29 -8.43
C TYR A 28 -0.87 1.17 -7.58
N CYS A 29 -0.78 1.37 -6.27
CA CYS A 29 -0.30 0.36 -5.33
C CYS A 29 -1.45 -0.18 -4.47
N LEU A 30 -1.35 -1.47 -4.12
CA LEU A 30 -2.13 -2.11 -3.08
C LEU A 30 -1.21 -2.40 -1.89
N VAL A 31 -1.65 -2.04 -0.68
CA VAL A 31 -0.89 -2.22 0.56
C VAL A 31 -1.71 -3.10 1.49
N SER A 32 -1.19 -4.28 1.82
CA SER A 32 -1.80 -5.21 2.77
C SER A 32 -0.80 -5.64 3.83
N LEU A 33 -1.32 -5.93 5.02
CA LEU A 33 -0.52 -6.44 6.13
C LEU A 33 -0.77 -7.95 6.27
N ALA A 34 0.24 -8.76 5.96
CA ALA A 34 0.14 -10.21 6.03
C ALA A 34 -0.18 -10.69 7.46
N GLY A 35 -1.13 -11.62 7.58
CA GLY A 35 -1.58 -12.13 8.88
C GLY A 35 -2.51 -11.18 9.64
N SER A 36 -2.85 -10.02 9.05
CA SER A 36 -3.84 -9.09 9.58
C SER A 36 -5.21 -9.33 8.95
N SER A 37 -6.28 -9.04 9.70
CA SER A 37 -7.65 -8.98 9.18
C SER A 37 -8.01 -7.61 8.60
N GLU A 38 -7.09 -6.64 8.62
CA GLU A 38 -7.34 -5.32 8.06
C GLU A 38 -7.56 -5.38 6.54
N PRO A 39 -8.37 -4.45 5.99
CA PRO A 39 -8.54 -4.33 4.56
C PRO A 39 -7.23 -3.94 3.87
N THR A 40 -7.08 -4.39 2.63
CA THR A 40 -6.04 -3.88 1.73
C THR A 40 -6.32 -2.43 1.38
N PHE A 41 -5.34 -1.56 1.59
CA PHE A 41 -5.40 -0.18 1.15
C PHE A 41 -4.99 -0.04 -0.31
N ARG A 42 -5.50 0.98 -0.99
CA ARG A 42 -5.19 1.29 -2.39
C ARG A 42 -4.82 2.76 -2.52
N THR A 43 -3.74 3.05 -3.26
CA THR A 43 -3.40 4.43 -3.60
C THR A 43 -4.32 4.99 -4.68
N GLU A 44 -4.28 6.30 -4.88
CA GLU A 44 -4.78 6.88 -6.12
C GLU A 44 -4.08 6.27 -7.34
N THR A 45 -4.78 6.31 -8.47
CA THR A 45 -4.21 5.97 -9.77
C THR A 45 -3.51 7.20 -10.33
N CYS A 46 -2.22 7.10 -10.65
CA CYS A 46 -1.54 8.11 -11.44
C CYS A 46 -1.75 7.80 -12.92
N LEU A 47 -2.36 8.73 -13.68
CA LEU A 47 -2.69 8.47 -15.08
C LEU A 47 -1.49 8.69 -16.02
N ALA A 48 -1.39 7.85 -17.05
CA ALA A 48 -0.47 7.96 -18.18
C ALA A 48 0.99 8.26 -17.82
N THR A 49 1.54 7.56 -16.81
CA THR A 49 2.92 7.75 -16.34
C THR A 49 3.63 6.42 -16.11
N LEU A 50 4.96 6.42 -16.32
CA LEU A 50 5.85 5.32 -15.93
C LEU A 50 6.62 5.64 -14.64
N ASN A 51 6.50 6.87 -14.13
CA ASN A 51 7.18 7.37 -12.95
C ASN A 51 6.14 8.02 -12.00
N PRO A 52 5.23 7.23 -11.42
CA PRO A 52 4.19 7.75 -10.55
C PRO A 52 4.75 8.28 -9.23
N VAL A 53 4.10 9.31 -8.71
CA VAL A 53 4.34 9.88 -7.38
C VAL A 53 3.00 9.92 -6.68
N TRP A 54 2.86 9.16 -5.59
CA TRP A 54 1.65 9.07 -4.79
C TRP A 54 1.74 9.89 -3.52
N ASN A 55 2.88 9.81 -2.80
CA ASN A 55 3.07 10.39 -1.46
C ASN A 55 1.85 10.17 -0.56
N GLN A 56 1.37 8.91 -0.54
CA GLN A 56 0.15 8.55 0.16
C GLN A 56 0.47 7.67 1.37
N SER A 57 0.01 8.10 2.54
CA SER A 57 0.24 7.40 3.81
C SER A 57 -0.95 6.52 4.21
N PHE A 58 -0.65 5.37 4.80
CA PHE A 58 -1.60 4.43 5.39
C PHE A 58 -1.11 4.04 6.78
N THR A 59 -2.05 3.89 7.72
CA THR A 59 -1.74 3.49 9.09
C THR A 59 -2.46 2.19 9.40
N PHE A 60 -1.69 1.17 9.80
CA PHE A 60 -2.24 -0.03 10.41
C PHE A 60 -2.30 0.17 11.94
N PRO A 61 -3.50 0.09 12.54
CA PRO A 61 -3.63 0.28 13.97
C PRO A 61 -2.98 -0.87 14.78
N PRO A 62 -2.75 -0.66 16.08
CA PRO A 62 -2.15 -1.68 16.96
C PRO A 62 -2.89 -3.03 16.96
N SER A 63 -4.22 -3.03 16.78
CA SER A 63 -5.05 -4.23 16.68
C SER A 63 -4.68 -5.12 15.48
N SER A 64 -4.05 -4.54 14.47
CA SER A 64 -3.71 -5.19 13.22
C SER A 64 -2.36 -5.90 13.27
N LEU A 65 -1.53 -5.59 14.28
CA LEU A 65 -0.16 -6.06 14.44
C LEU A 65 -0.03 -7.28 15.38
N THR A 66 -1.10 -7.67 16.07
CA THR A 66 -1.10 -8.85 16.94
C THR A 66 -1.29 -10.11 16.09
N PRO A 67 -0.33 -11.04 16.05
CA PRO A 67 -0.56 -12.34 15.44
C PRO A 67 -1.68 -13.07 16.20
N PHE A 68 -2.43 -13.93 15.52
CA PHE A 68 -3.49 -14.82 16.04
C PHE A 68 -2.99 -15.80 17.13
N ILE A 69 -2.38 -15.32 18.20
CA ILE A 69 -2.10 -16.12 19.39
C ILE A 69 -3.18 -15.75 20.38
N HIS A 70 -4.18 -16.63 20.50
CA HIS A 70 -4.89 -17.08 21.72
C HIS A 70 -6.17 -17.80 21.28
N SER A 71 -6.02 -19.05 20.86
CA SER A 71 -7.09 -20.06 20.87
C SER A 71 -6.43 -21.41 21.14
N THR A 72 -5.94 -21.58 22.36
CA THR A 72 -5.61 -22.89 22.95
C THR A 72 -6.00 -22.84 24.42
#